data_AF-B4W5I3-F1
#
_entry.id   AF-B4W5I3-F1
#
_cell.length_a   1.000
_cell.length_b   1.000
_cell.length_c   1.000
_cell.angle_alpha   90.00
_cell.angle_beta   90.00
_cell.angle_gamma   90.00
#
_symmetry.space_group_name_H-M   'P 1'
#
loop_
_entity.id
_entity.type
_entity.pdbx_description
1 polymer ?
#
loop_
_entity_poly.entity_id
_entity_poly.type
_entity_poly.pdbx_seq_one_letter_code
_entity_poly.pdbx_strand_id
1 'polypeptide(L)'
;MSWDTFLQQIADCQGIFDADERQVFCWRFAEQNWGELDAKIADDLHISEATLQRRMGRIYATFSHSCPALNTEKKGKFKRLRDWLKREYVRYQQHGEQLRNLETDSGAIATPLCQDRYIEPGILPTCYQEILKPGCLLRIKAPWKMGKTELMSRVLNDAADQGYRAVSLNLRDATATDFQDLNRFLQWFCTSVTLSLNQESLSDNPVAEHWQKSIGNSKNKCKTYFEKHLLPGDSCLVLGLDEVDRIFPYPDVAGEFLGMLRTRHEEAKTRPIWGKLRQVLVYTESLLC
;
A
#
# COMPACT_ATOMS: atom_id res chain seq x y z
N MET A 1 14.12 -12.03 17.22
CA MET A 1 12.70 -11.71 17.47
C MET A 1 11.95 -13.00 17.73
N SER A 2 10.90 -13.01 18.58
CA SER A 2 10.11 -14.21 18.89
C SER A 2 8.96 -14.42 17.91
N TRP A 3 8.48 -15.66 17.83
CA TRP A 3 7.35 -16.07 17.00
C TRP A 3 6.07 -15.29 17.33
N ASP A 4 5.79 -15.05 18.62
CA ASP A 4 4.57 -14.34 19.04
C ASP A 4 4.54 -12.89 18.56
N THR A 5 5.67 -12.20 18.58
CA THR A 5 5.76 -10.84 18.04
C THR A 5 5.57 -10.85 16.52
N PHE A 6 6.07 -11.87 15.83
CA PHE A 6 5.82 -12.06 14.40
C PHE A 6 4.32 -12.28 14.10
N LEU A 7 3.62 -13.09 14.89
CA LEU A 7 2.19 -13.32 14.73
C LEU A 7 1.37 -12.03 14.88
N GLN A 8 1.69 -11.20 15.87
CA GLN A 8 1.03 -9.90 16.04
C GLN A 8 1.22 -9.02 14.80
N GLN A 9 2.45 -8.94 14.29
CA GLN A 9 2.76 -8.09 13.14
C GLN A 9 2.14 -8.60 11.84
N ILE A 10 2.07 -9.92 11.63
CA ILE A 10 1.48 -10.46 10.40
C ILE A 10 -0.05 -10.35 10.42
N ALA A 11 -0.68 -10.36 11.61
CA ALA A 11 -2.10 -10.07 11.75
C ALA A 11 -2.45 -8.65 11.28
N ASP A 12 -1.64 -7.64 11.68
CA ASP A 12 -1.77 -6.26 11.19
C ASP A 12 -1.65 -6.18 9.68
N CYS A 13 -0.64 -6.86 9.11
CA CYS A 13 -0.35 -6.81 7.68
C CYS A 13 -1.44 -7.47 6.82
N GLN A 14 -2.19 -8.41 7.38
CA GLN A 14 -3.27 -9.10 6.68
C GLN A 14 -4.64 -8.45 6.92
N GLY A 15 -4.70 -7.37 7.70
CA GLY A 15 -5.93 -6.65 7.97
C GLY A 15 -6.85 -7.30 8.99
N ILE A 16 -6.29 -8.10 9.91
CA ILE A 16 -7.05 -8.68 11.04
C ILE A 16 -7.10 -7.64 12.17
N PHE A 17 -8.01 -6.67 12.01
CA PHE A 17 -8.18 -5.56 12.97
C PHE A 17 -9.22 -5.85 14.06
N ASP A 18 -10.08 -6.84 13.85
CA ASP A 18 -11.00 -7.31 14.88
C ASP A 18 -10.20 -7.97 16.01
N ALA A 19 -10.28 -7.42 17.22
CA ALA A 19 -9.47 -7.84 18.37
C ALA A 19 -9.69 -9.31 18.73
N ASP A 20 -10.92 -9.78 18.53
CA ASP A 20 -11.41 -11.10 18.83
C ASP A 20 -10.89 -12.16 17.84
N GLU A 21 -10.85 -11.83 16.55
CA GLU A 21 -10.22 -12.62 15.50
C GLU A 21 -8.69 -12.60 15.62
N ARG A 22 -8.12 -11.46 16.01
CA ARG A 22 -6.68 -11.31 16.23
C ARG A 22 -6.19 -12.17 17.40
N GLN A 23 -6.93 -12.18 18.51
CA GLN A 23 -6.64 -13.02 19.66
C GLN A 23 -6.68 -14.50 19.28
N VAL A 24 -7.74 -14.93 18.57
CA VAL A 24 -7.86 -16.30 18.06
C VAL A 24 -6.69 -16.65 17.14
N PHE A 25 -6.33 -15.78 16.20
CA PHE A 25 -5.22 -16.00 15.29
C PHE A 25 -3.90 -16.17 16.04
N CYS A 26 -3.53 -15.21 16.90
CA CYS A 26 -2.26 -15.23 17.61
C CYS A 26 -2.17 -16.45 18.55
N TRP A 27 -3.25 -16.75 19.27
CA TRP A 27 -3.28 -17.90 20.18
C TRP A 27 -3.24 -19.23 19.43
N ARG A 28 -4.09 -19.42 18.41
CA ARG A 28 -4.18 -20.69 17.66
C ARG A 28 -2.87 -21.05 16.96
N PHE A 29 -2.12 -20.04 16.49
CA PHE A 29 -0.87 -20.21 15.77
C PHE A 29 0.38 -20.08 16.64
N ALA A 30 0.27 -19.83 17.95
CA ALA A 30 1.40 -19.88 18.87
C ALA A 30 2.07 -21.26 18.87
N GLU A 31 3.39 -21.33 19.09
CA GLU A 31 4.16 -22.58 18.95
C GLU A 31 3.65 -23.68 19.89
N GLN A 32 3.30 -23.29 21.12
CA GLN A 32 2.75 -24.18 22.14
C GLN A 32 1.41 -24.82 21.73
N ASN A 33 0.69 -24.22 20.79
CA ASN A 33 -0.68 -24.58 20.46
C ASN A 33 -0.81 -25.39 19.15
N TRP A 34 0.30 -25.72 18.48
CA TRP A 34 0.26 -26.41 17.18
C TRP A 34 -0.24 -27.85 17.23
N GLY A 35 -0.08 -28.54 18.36
CA GLY A 35 -0.56 -29.90 18.58
C GLY A 35 -1.95 -29.97 19.20
N GLU A 36 -2.49 -28.84 19.63
CA GLU A 36 -3.73 -28.79 20.39
C GLU A 36 -4.96 -28.86 19.51
N LEU A 37 -5.98 -29.53 20.03
CA LEU A 37 -7.29 -29.66 19.41
C LEU A 37 -8.07 -28.36 19.55
N ASP A 38 -8.94 -28.10 18.58
CA ASP A 38 -9.75 -26.87 18.55
C ASP A 38 -10.64 -26.74 19.79
N ALA A 39 -11.11 -27.86 20.37
CA ALA A 39 -11.83 -27.87 21.65
C ALA A 39 -11.02 -27.27 22.81
N LYS A 40 -9.73 -27.63 22.94
CA LYS A 40 -8.86 -27.09 24.00
C LYS A 40 -8.55 -25.62 23.76
N ILE A 41 -8.26 -25.26 22.50
CA ILE A 41 -8.01 -23.86 22.13
C ILE A 41 -9.23 -22.97 22.41
N ALA A 42 -10.43 -23.49 22.18
CA ALA A 42 -11.66 -22.78 22.48
C ALA A 42 -11.85 -22.59 24.00
N ASP A 43 -11.54 -23.62 24.79
CA ASP A 43 -11.63 -23.58 26.25
C ASP A 43 -10.63 -22.57 26.86
N ASP A 44 -9.38 -22.58 26.39
CA ASP A 44 -8.32 -21.64 26.80
C ASP A 44 -8.67 -20.18 26.46
N LEU A 45 -9.42 -19.96 25.38
CA LEU A 45 -9.90 -18.64 24.96
C LEU A 45 -11.27 -18.27 25.55
N HIS A 46 -11.86 -19.16 26.36
CA HIS A 46 -13.20 -19.00 26.94
C HIS A 46 -14.29 -18.74 25.89
N ILE A 47 -14.22 -19.42 24.75
CA ILE A 47 -15.21 -19.35 23.66
C ILE A 47 -15.73 -20.75 23.30
N SER A 48 -16.86 -20.82 22.60
CA SER A 48 -17.34 -22.10 22.07
C SER A 48 -16.50 -22.57 20.87
N GLU A 49 -16.32 -23.88 20.72
CA GLU A 49 -15.62 -24.46 19.57
C GLU A 49 -16.24 -24.02 18.23
N ALA A 50 -17.57 -23.89 18.16
CA ALA A 50 -18.26 -23.35 16.99
C ALA A 50 -17.87 -21.89 16.68
N THR A 51 -17.62 -21.07 17.70
CA THR A 51 -17.18 -19.69 17.53
C THR A 51 -15.73 -19.64 17.05
N LEU A 52 -14.87 -20.48 17.60
CA LEU A 52 -13.50 -20.65 17.13
C LEU A 52 -13.46 -21.02 15.64
N GLN A 53 -14.22 -22.04 15.23
CA GLN A 53 -14.29 -22.46 13.82
C GLN A 53 -14.78 -21.33 12.89
N ARG A 54 -15.77 -20.56 13.33
CA ARG A 54 -16.30 -19.42 12.55
C ARG A 54 -15.23 -18.33 12.34
N ARG A 55 -14.53 -17.94 13.41
CA ARG A 55 -13.44 -16.94 13.35
C ARG A 55 -12.27 -17.44 12.52
N MET A 56 -11.88 -18.71 12.69
CA MET A 56 -10.86 -19.35 11.86
C MET A 56 -11.25 -19.37 10.38
N GLY A 57 -12.53 -19.57 10.06
CA GLY A 57 -13.04 -19.46 8.69
C GLY A 57 -12.79 -18.09 8.06
N ARG A 58 -13.02 -17.01 8.82
CA ARG A 58 -12.75 -15.63 8.39
C ARG A 58 -11.26 -15.36 8.25
N ILE A 59 -10.46 -15.79 9.24
CA ILE A 59 -9.00 -15.72 9.17
C ILE A 59 -8.51 -16.40 7.89
N TYR A 60 -8.96 -17.62 7.58
CA TYR A 60 -8.58 -18.29 6.32
C TYR A 60 -9.01 -17.51 5.08
N ALA A 61 -10.17 -16.85 5.09
CA ALA A 61 -10.62 -16.00 3.98
C ALA A 61 -9.72 -14.77 3.83
N THR A 62 -9.32 -14.13 4.92
CA THR A 62 -8.37 -13.00 4.92
C THR A 62 -7.01 -13.42 4.35
N PHE A 63 -6.50 -14.57 4.79
CA PHE A 63 -5.24 -15.12 4.29
C PHE A 63 -5.35 -15.78 2.92
N SER A 64 -6.54 -15.92 2.34
CA SER A 64 -6.74 -16.66 1.07
C SER A 64 -6.00 -16.01 -0.10
N HIS A 65 -5.85 -14.67 -0.05
CA HIS A 65 -5.09 -13.89 -1.02
C HIS A 65 -3.57 -14.11 -0.89
N SER A 66 -3.06 -14.19 0.34
CA SER A 66 -1.62 -14.34 0.64
C SER A 66 -1.15 -15.80 0.62
N CYS A 67 -2.06 -16.75 0.86
CA CYS A 67 -1.81 -18.18 0.90
C CYS A 67 -2.85 -18.93 0.05
N PRO A 68 -2.68 -19.01 -1.29
CA PRO A 68 -3.62 -19.65 -2.21
C PRO A 68 -3.91 -21.12 -1.89
N ALA A 69 -3.01 -21.79 -1.18
CA ALA A 69 -3.19 -23.14 -0.66
C ALA A 69 -4.40 -23.26 0.31
N LEU A 70 -5.02 -22.16 0.73
CA LEU A 70 -6.25 -22.15 1.53
C LEU A 70 -7.55 -22.22 0.71
N ASN A 71 -7.49 -22.01 -0.61
CA ASN A 71 -8.63 -22.02 -1.54
C ASN A 71 -9.10 -23.44 -1.91
N THR A 72 -9.01 -24.38 -0.97
CA THR A 72 -9.42 -25.77 -1.21
C THR A 72 -10.42 -26.20 -0.15
N GLU A 73 -11.39 -27.01 -0.54
CA GLU A 73 -12.34 -27.65 0.38
C GLU A 73 -11.73 -28.84 1.16
N LYS A 74 -10.49 -29.23 0.83
CA LYS A 74 -9.81 -30.34 1.49
C LYS A 74 -9.42 -29.97 2.93
N LYS A 75 -9.49 -30.98 3.82
CA LYS A 75 -9.01 -30.88 5.21
C LYS A 75 -7.54 -30.43 5.26
N GLY A 76 -7.17 -29.69 6.31
CA GLY A 76 -5.77 -29.30 6.58
C GLY A 76 -5.41 -27.83 6.36
N LYS A 77 -6.39 -26.92 6.28
CA LYS A 77 -6.14 -25.45 6.16
C LYS A 77 -5.21 -24.92 7.25
N PHE A 78 -5.38 -25.37 8.50
CA PHE A 78 -4.49 -25.03 9.62
C PHE A 78 -3.02 -25.33 9.31
N LYS A 79 -2.72 -26.57 8.91
CA LYS A 79 -1.36 -27.00 8.57
C LYS A 79 -0.77 -26.14 7.46
N ARG A 80 -1.54 -25.84 6.42
CA ARG A 80 -1.09 -25.04 5.27
C ARG A 80 -0.77 -23.60 5.66
N LEU A 81 -1.65 -22.95 6.43
CA LEU A 81 -1.39 -21.60 6.91
C LEU A 81 -0.20 -21.58 7.88
N ARG A 82 -0.11 -22.54 8.80
CA ARG A 82 1.03 -22.66 9.72
C ARG A 82 2.36 -22.84 8.97
N ASP A 83 2.39 -23.73 7.98
CA ASP A 83 3.62 -23.98 7.20
C ASP A 83 3.99 -22.76 6.34
N TRP A 84 3.00 -21.97 5.88
CA TRP A 84 3.24 -20.67 5.24
C TRP A 84 3.81 -19.65 6.22
N LEU A 85 3.21 -19.50 7.40
CA LEU A 85 3.69 -18.60 8.47
C LEU A 85 5.14 -18.91 8.87
N LYS A 86 5.50 -20.21 8.94
CA LYS A 86 6.88 -20.63 9.23
C LYS A 86 7.88 -20.16 8.18
N ARG A 87 7.53 -20.27 6.88
CA ARG A 87 8.40 -19.79 5.80
C ARG A 87 8.59 -18.28 5.87
N GLU A 88 7.52 -17.54 6.13
CA GLU A 88 7.59 -16.09 6.30
C GLU A 88 8.40 -15.68 7.53
N TYR A 89 8.30 -16.42 8.63
CA TYR A 89 9.11 -16.19 9.82
C TYR A 89 10.60 -16.47 9.60
N VAL A 90 10.96 -17.53 8.86
CA VAL A 90 12.37 -17.81 8.52
C VAL A 90 12.93 -16.69 7.62
N ARG A 91 12.16 -16.23 6.62
CA ARG A 91 12.54 -15.07 5.79
C ARG A 91 12.77 -13.83 6.66
N TYR A 92 11.90 -13.61 7.65
CA TYR A 92 12.01 -12.53 8.63
C TYR A 92 13.27 -12.64 9.50
N GLN A 93 13.59 -13.84 10.00
CA GLN A 93 14.78 -14.08 10.83
C GLN A 93 16.09 -13.92 10.06
N GLN A 94 16.15 -14.43 8.81
CA GLN A 94 17.35 -14.31 7.96
C GLN A 94 17.70 -12.86 7.63
N HIS A 95 16.70 -11.99 7.51
CA HIS A 95 16.92 -10.55 7.35
C HIS A 95 17.40 -9.87 8.66
N GLY A 96 17.05 -10.42 9.83
CA GLY A 96 17.46 -9.91 11.14
C GLY A 96 18.89 -10.30 11.58
N GLU A 97 19.43 -11.43 11.13
CA GLU A 97 20.81 -11.86 11.47
C GLU A 97 21.90 -11.12 10.67
N GLN A 98 21.60 -10.64 9.45
CA GLN A 98 22.55 -9.83 8.67
C GLN A 98 22.80 -8.44 9.27
N LEU A 99 21.88 -7.90 10.09
CA LEU A 99 22.01 -6.60 10.75
C LEU A 99 22.90 -6.64 12.00
N ARG A 100 22.95 -7.77 12.73
CA ARG A 100 23.75 -7.90 13.96
C ARG A 100 25.27 -7.92 13.74
N ASN A 101 25.72 -8.31 12.55
CA ASN A 101 27.16 -8.35 12.24
C ASN A 101 27.77 -6.98 11.89
N LEU A 102 26.97 -5.90 11.88
CA LEU A 102 27.40 -4.54 11.60
C LEU A 102 27.46 -3.64 12.85
N GLU A 103 27.07 -4.13 14.02
CA GLU A 103 26.97 -3.36 15.28
C GLU A 103 28.23 -3.51 16.17
N THR A 104 29.40 -3.19 15.63
CA THR A 104 30.59 -2.87 16.45
C THR A 104 31.17 -1.53 16.03
N ASP A 105 30.36 -0.48 16.00
CA ASP A 105 30.83 0.84 16.44
C ASP A 105 29.64 1.78 16.70
N SER A 106 29.83 2.69 17.64
CA SER A 106 28.88 3.72 18.11
C SER A 106 27.72 3.26 19.00
N GLY A 107 27.94 3.40 20.31
CA GLY A 107 26.92 3.34 21.33
C GLY A 107 25.97 4.52 21.25
N ALA A 108 24.74 4.27 20.81
CA ALA A 108 23.59 5.11 21.08
C ALA A 108 22.40 4.18 21.35
N ILE A 109 21.79 4.31 22.52
CA ILE A 109 20.58 3.57 22.87
C ILE A 109 19.42 4.24 22.14
N ALA A 110 19.13 3.76 20.93
CA ALA A 110 17.92 4.05 20.18
C ALA A 110 17.00 2.83 20.22
N THR A 111 15.73 3.04 20.52
CA THR A 111 14.68 2.03 20.46
C THR A 111 14.56 1.48 19.02
N PRO A 112 14.69 0.16 18.79
CA PRO A 112 15.02 -0.41 17.48
C PRO A 112 13.79 -0.71 16.60
N LEU A 113 13.08 0.34 16.18
CA LEU A 113 12.02 0.23 15.16
C LEU A 113 12.15 1.26 14.03
N CYS A 114 13.20 2.10 14.03
CA CYS A 114 13.35 3.15 13.04
C CYS A 114 14.81 3.37 12.58
N GLN A 115 15.55 2.29 12.39
CA GLN A 115 16.72 2.31 11.51
C GLN A 115 16.66 1.08 10.59
N ASP A 116 15.54 0.97 9.86
CA ASP A 116 15.47 0.15 8.65
C ASP A 116 16.44 0.76 7.64
N ARG A 117 17.66 0.22 7.57
CA ARG A 117 18.60 0.63 6.54
C ARG A 117 18.11 0.06 5.21
N TYR A 118 17.26 0.84 4.55
CA TYR A 118 16.84 0.62 3.18
C TYR A 118 18.06 0.28 2.33
N ILE A 119 18.08 -0.94 1.78
CA ILE A 119 19.08 -1.33 0.80
C ILE A 119 18.62 -0.74 -0.53
N GLU A 120 19.36 0.24 -1.02
CA GLU A 120 19.05 0.87 -2.31
C GLU A 120 18.98 -0.21 -3.39
N PRO A 121 17.82 -0.42 -4.01
CA PRO A 121 17.70 -1.39 -5.07
C PRO A 121 18.53 -0.86 -6.25
N GLY A 122 19.24 -1.74 -6.96
CA GLY A 122 20.06 -1.34 -8.11
C GLY A 122 19.29 -0.64 -9.24
N ILE A 123 17.94 -0.66 -9.18
CA ILE A 123 17.05 0.05 -10.10
C ILE A 123 16.87 1.54 -9.75
N LEU A 124 17.20 1.97 -8.53
CA LEU A 124 16.99 3.33 -8.04
C LEU A 124 17.61 4.41 -8.95
N PRO A 125 18.87 4.27 -9.43
CA PRO A 125 19.44 5.22 -10.38
C PRO A 125 18.66 5.32 -11.70
N THR A 126 18.13 4.19 -12.19
CA THR A 126 17.26 4.17 -13.37
C THR A 126 15.95 4.90 -13.09
N CYS A 127 15.36 4.73 -11.90
CA CYS A 127 14.15 5.45 -11.52
C CYS A 127 14.35 6.97 -11.52
N TYR A 128 15.47 7.47 -11.00
CA TYR A 128 15.84 8.89 -11.05
C TYR A 128 15.94 9.40 -12.49
N GLN A 129 16.55 8.66 -13.39
CA GLN A 129 16.65 9.07 -14.81
C GLN A 129 15.29 9.04 -15.53
N GLU A 130 14.50 7.99 -15.30
CA GLU A 130 13.21 7.83 -15.96
C GLU A 130 12.19 8.87 -15.50
N ILE A 131 12.18 9.25 -14.21
CA ILE A 131 11.16 10.19 -13.69
C ILE A 131 11.27 11.59 -14.31
N LEU A 132 12.46 11.97 -14.81
CA LEU A 132 12.66 13.26 -15.48
C LEU A 132 12.01 13.30 -16.88
N LYS A 133 11.77 12.15 -17.52
CA LYS A 133 11.23 12.10 -18.89
C LYS A 133 9.78 12.58 -18.97
N PRO A 134 9.40 13.42 -19.96
CA PRO A 134 8.03 13.90 -20.15
C PRO A 134 6.97 12.80 -20.06
N GLY A 135 5.96 13.02 -19.22
CA GLY A 135 4.84 12.09 -19.09
C GLY A 135 5.14 10.78 -18.36
N CYS A 136 6.30 10.60 -17.74
CA CYS A 136 6.73 9.33 -17.15
C CYS A 136 5.66 8.68 -16.27
N LEU A 137 5.53 7.35 -16.39
CA LEU A 137 4.70 6.51 -15.54
C LEU A 137 5.55 5.35 -15.01
N LEU A 138 6.10 5.51 -13.81
CA LEU A 138 6.79 4.46 -13.08
C LEU A 138 5.78 3.60 -12.32
N ARG A 139 5.98 2.28 -12.35
CA ARG A 139 5.20 1.32 -11.56
C ARG A 139 6.16 0.52 -10.71
N ILE A 140 6.11 0.77 -9.40
CA ILE A 140 6.87 0.02 -8.41
C ILE A 140 5.97 -1.10 -7.92
N LYS A 141 6.32 -2.33 -8.27
CA LYS A 141 5.63 -3.52 -7.79
C LYS A 141 6.58 -4.29 -6.90
N ALA A 142 6.18 -4.50 -5.66
CA ALA A 142 6.93 -5.31 -4.74
C ALA A 142 6.01 -5.90 -3.65
N PRO A 143 6.44 -6.99 -3.01
CA PRO A 143 5.83 -7.47 -1.78
C PRO A 143 5.71 -6.41 -0.70
N TRP A 144 4.91 -6.71 0.31
CA TRP A 144 4.88 -5.96 1.55
C TRP A 144 6.29 -5.81 2.15
N LYS A 145 6.55 -4.64 2.75
CA LYS A 145 7.79 -4.32 3.48
C LYS A 145 9.11 -4.45 2.69
N MET A 146 9.05 -4.40 1.36
CA MET A 146 10.25 -4.38 0.50
C MET A 146 10.77 -2.96 0.21
N GLY A 147 10.47 -1.98 1.08
CA GLY A 147 10.90 -0.60 0.89
C GLY A 147 10.29 0.11 -0.33
N LYS A 148 9.14 -0.33 -0.83
CA LYS A 148 8.48 0.29 -2.01
C LYS A 148 8.05 1.74 -1.78
N THR A 149 7.53 2.05 -0.59
CA THR A 149 7.20 3.42 -0.17
C THR A 149 8.46 4.26 -0.04
N GLU A 150 9.52 3.71 0.56
CA GLU A 150 10.83 4.37 0.65
C GLU A 150 11.46 4.64 -0.72
N LEU A 151 11.37 3.68 -1.66
CA LEU A 151 11.78 3.86 -3.05
C LEU A 151 11.01 5.01 -3.72
N MET A 152 9.68 5.05 -3.55
CA MET A 152 8.87 6.15 -4.06
C MET A 152 9.28 7.49 -3.44
N SER A 153 9.43 7.55 -2.11
CA SER A 153 9.84 8.77 -1.41
C SER A 153 11.19 9.28 -1.90
N ARG A 154 12.17 8.40 -2.14
CA ARG A 154 13.46 8.78 -2.71
C ARG A 154 13.34 9.35 -4.12
N VAL A 155 12.54 8.72 -4.99
CA VAL A 155 12.29 9.22 -6.35
C VAL A 155 11.58 10.58 -6.32
N LEU A 156 10.65 10.78 -5.39
CA LEU A 156 9.96 12.07 -5.21
C LEU A 156 10.91 13.15 -4.69
N ASN A 157 11.77 12.83 -3.72
CA ASN A 157 12.74 13.76 -3.16
C ASN A 157 13.78 14.18 -4.20
N ASP A 158 14.33 13.23 -4.96
CA ASP A 158 15.26 13.53 -6.06
C ASP A 158 14.59 14.44 -7.11
N ALA A 159 13.34 14.17 -7.49
CA ALA A 159 12.61 15.05 -8.39
C ALA A 159 12.37 16.45 -7.80
N ALA A 160 12.11 16.55 -6.50
CA ALA A 160 11.96 17.83 -5.80
C ALA A 160 13.28 18.63 -5.80
N ASP A 161 14.42 17.97 -5.56
CA ASP A 161 15.75 18.57 -5.64
C ASP A 161 16.06 19.10 -7.05
N GLN A 162 15.46 18.50 -8.09
CA GLN A 162 15.53 18.96 -9.48
C GLN A 162 14.52 20.09 -9.81
N GLY A 163 13.82 20.63 -8.82
CA GLY A 163 12.87 21.74 -8.95
C GLY A 163 11.46 21.33 -9.39
N TYR A 164 11.10 20.05 -9.30
CA TYR A 164 9.76 19.58 -9.62
C TYR A 164 8.87 19.70 -8.38
N ARG A 165 7.56 19.87 -8.59
CA ARG A 165 6.58 19.78 -7.51
C ARG A 165 6.30 18.30 -7.25
N ALA A 166 6.79 17.76 -6.15
CA ALA A 166 6.58 16.37 -5.79
C ALA A 166 5.46 16.23 -4.74
N VAL A 167 4.53 15.31 -4.98
CA VAL A 167 3.39 15.01 -4.10
C VAL A 167 3.34 13.52 -3.86
N SER A 168 3.23 13.12 -2.60
CA SER A 168 2.90 11.75 -2.21
C SER A 168 1.46 11.71 -1.71
N LEU A 169 0.67 10.78 -2.23
CA LEU A 169 -0.68 10.50 -1.76
C LEU A 169 -0.79 9.03 -1.40
N ASN A 170 -1.11 8.74 -0.15
CA ASN A 170 -1.38 7.38 0.30
C ASN A 170 -2.88 7.08 0.16
N LEU A 171 -3.23 6.04 -0.61
CA LEU A 171 -4.63 5.67 -0.78
C LEU A 171 -5.28 5.18 0.52
N ARG A 172 -4.51 4.91 1.60
CA ARG A 172 -5.03 4.68 2.96
C ARG A 172 -5.80 5.85 3.57
N ASP A 173 -5.53 7.06 3.12
CA ASP A 173 -6.17 8.26 3.64
C ASP A 173 -7.63 8.41 3.15
N ALA A 174 -7.98 7.69 2.07
CA ALA A 174 -9.36 7.59 1.63
C ALA A 174 -10.22 6.78 2.62
N THR A 175 -11.51 7.04 2.63
CA THR A 175 -12.49 6.28 3.40
C THR A 175 -13.24 5.29 2.49
N ALA A 176 -13.96 4.35 3.09
CA ALA A 176 -14.85 3.45 2.34
C ALA A 176 -15.90 4.23 1.52
N THR A 177 -16.30 5.43 1.96
CA THR A 177 -17.24 6.28 1.24
C THR A 177 -16.65 6.93 0.00
N ASP A 178 -15.34 7.16 -0.03
CA ASP A 178 -14.65 7.73 -1.20
C ASP A 178 -14.56 6.70 -2.33
N PHE A 179 -14.49 5.41 -1.99
CA PHE A 179 -14.45 4.31 -2.96
C PHE A 179 -15.82 3.84 -3.46
N GLN A 180 -16.93 4.43 -2.98
CA GLN A 180 -18.29 4.01 -3.37
C GLN A 180 -18.56 4.20 -4.88
N ASP A 181 -18.05 5.27 -5.47
CA ASP A 181 -18.19 5.55 -6.88
C ASP A 181 -17.01 6.40 -7.39
N LEU A 182 -16.77 6.33 -8.71
CA LEU A 182 -15.65 7.04 -9.34
C LEU A 182 -15.71 8.56 -9.14
N ASN A 183 -16.91 9.14 -9.07
CA ASN A 183 -17.08 10.59 -8.94
C ASN A 183 -16.67 11.09 -7.55
N ARG A 184 -16.96 10.34 -6.49
CA ARG A 184 -16.47 10.64 -5.13
C ARG A 184 -14.97 10.43 -5.04
N PHE A 185 -14.48 9.28 -5.53
CA PHE A 185 -13.06 8.97 -5.51
C PHE A 185 -12.22 10.06 -6.20
N LEU A 186 -12.65 10.52 -7.39
CA LEU A 186 -11.91 11.55 -8.12
C LEU A 186 -11.98 12.95 -7.47
N GLN A 187 -13.05 13.28 -6.76
CA GLN A 187 -13.12 14.50 -5.96
C GLN A 187 -12.17 14.46 -4.76
N TRP A 188 -12.16 13.34 -4.02
CA TRP A 188 -11.22 13.10 -2.93
C TRP A 188 -9.77 13.14 -3.44
N PHE A 189 -9.49 12.47 -4.56
CA PHE A 189 -8.17 12.44 -5.18
C PHE A 189 -7.69 13.84 -5.56
N CYS A 190 -8.49 14.62 -6.32
CA CYS A 190 -8.11 15.98 -6.70
C CYS A 190 -7.92 16.88 -5.47
N THR A 191 -8.80 16.75 -4.46
CA THR A 191 -8.69 17.49 -3.19
C THR A 191 -7.39 17.17 -2.48
N SER A 192 -7.05 15.90 -2.34
CA SER A 192 -5.88 15.45 -1.60
C SER A 192 -4.57 15.89 -2.29
N VAL A 193 -4.51 15.82 -3.63
CA VAL A 193 -3.37 16.32 -4.39
C VAL A 193 -3.23 17.84 -4.23
N THR A 194 -4.33 18.57 -4.26
CA THR A 194 -4.34 20.04 -4.13
C THR A 194 -3.87 20.48 -2.75
N LEU A 195 -4.38 19.85 -1.69
CA LEU A 195 -3.97 20.13 -0.32
C LEU A 195 -2.49 19.82 -0.09
N SER A 196 -1.98 18.76 -0.71
CA SER A 196 -0.57 18.40 -0.62
C SER A 196 0.35 19.39 -1.33
N LEU A 197 -0.11 20.04 -2.40
CA LEU A 197 0.64 21.07 -3.13
C LEU A 197 0.60 22.44 -2.45
N ASN A 198 -0.49 22.77 -1.77
CA ASN A 198 -0.77 24.11 -1.25
C ASN A 198 -0.61 24.21 0.28
N GLN A 199 0.33 23.47 0.87
CA GLN A 199 0.52 23.42 2.34
C GLN A 199 0.75 24.80 3.01
N GLU A 200 0.97 25.87 2.24
CA GLU A 200 1.11 27.24 2.74
C GLU A 200 -0.14 28.14 2.57
N SER A 201 -1.16 27.74 1.80
CA SER A 201 -2.38 28.55 1.60
C SER A 201 -3.64 27.70 1.62
N LEU A 202 -4.21 27.55 2.81
CA LEU A 202 -5.44 26.79 3.10
C LEU A 202 -6.74 27.53 2.73
N SER A 203 -6.67 28.72 2.11
CA SER A 203 -7.87 29.58 2.00
C SER A 203 -8.86 29.15 0.93
N ASP A 204 -8.42 28.53 -0.16
CA ASP A 204 -9.30 28.17 -1.28
C ASP A 204 -8.95 26.78 -1.82
N ASN A 205 -9.78 25.77 -1.51
CA ASN A 205 -9.75 24.49 -2.23
C ASN A 205 -10.75 24.57 -3.41
N PRO A 206 -10.30 24.82 -4.65
CA PRO A 206 -11.19 25.06 -5.78
C PRO A 206 -11.84 23.78 -6.33
N VAL A 207 -11.58 22.59 -5.76
CA VAL A 207 -12.10 21.32 -6.31
C VAL A 207 -13.62 21.29 -6.32
N ALA A 208 -14.27 21.62 -5.21
CA ALA A 208 -15.73 21.57 -5.11
C ALA A 208 -16.40 22.51 -6.12
N GLU A 209 -15.89 23.74 -6.23
CA GLU A 209 -16.37 24.74 -7.18
C GLU A 209 -16.14 24.29 -8.63
N HIS A 210 -14.94 23.79 -8.95
CA HIS A 210 -14.63 23.25 -10.28
C HIS A 210 -15.54 22.08 -10.62
N TRP A 211 -15.85 21.21 -9.66
CA TRP A 211 -16.71 20.06 -9.88
C TRP A 211 -18.16 20.45 -10.19
N GLN A 212 -18.66 21.51 -9.55
CA GLN A 212 -19.99 22.06 -9.81
C GLN A 212 -20.05 22.78 -11.16
N LYS A 213 -19.04 23.58 -11.51
CA LYS A 213 -19.02 24.38 -12.76
C LYS A 213 -18.65 23.58 -14.01
N SER A 214 -17.93 22.47 -13.86
CA SER A 214 -17.48 21.65 -14.99
C SER A 214 -18.59 20.75 -15.54
N ILE A 215 -18.68 20.68 -16.86
CA ILE A 215 -19.60 19.81 -17.60
C ILE A 215 -18.90 18.49 -17.94
N GLY A 216 -19.68 17.40 -18.00
CA GLY A 216 -19.20 16.07 -18.40
C GLY A 216 -19.02 15.11 -17.22
N ASN A 217 -18.51 13.91 -17.52
CA ASN A 217 -18.28 12.88 -16.51
C ASN A 217 -17.09 13.21 -15.58
N SER A 218 -16.98 12.48 -14.48
CA SER A 218 -15.96 12.70 -13.43
C SER A 218 -14.52 12.63 -13.96
N LYS A 219 -14.23 11.78 -14.96
CA LYS A 219 -12.90 11.72 -15.61
C LYS A 219 -12.56 13.01 -16.35
N ASN A 220 -13.53 13.60 -17.06
CA ASN A 220 -13.35 14.87 -17.75
C ASN A 220 -13.18 16.02 -16.75
N LYS A 221 -13.94 16.01 -15.65
CA LYS A 221 -13.78 17.00 -14.57
C LYS A 221 -12.38 16.91 -13.94
N CYS A 222 -11.91 15.70 -13.62
CA CYS A 222 -10.55 15.48 -13.13
C CYS A 222 -9.49 15.94 -14.15
N LYS A 223 -9.68 15.62 -15.43
CA LYS A 223 -8.78 16.05 -16.52
C LYS A 223 -8.62 17.56 -16.56
N THR A 224 -9.74 18.28 -16.65
CA THR A 224 -9.73 19.73 -16.77
C THR A 224 -9.27 20.39 -15.48
N TYR A 225 -9.48 19.75 -14.33
CA TYR A 225 -8.95 20.23 -13.06
C TYR A 225 -7.41 20.27 -13.08
N PHE A 226 -6.78 19.16 -13.48
CA PHE A 226 -5.33 19.09 -13.61
C PHE A 226 -4.80 20.11 -14.63
N GLU A 227 -5.44 20.22 -15.80
CA GLU A 227 -5.04 21.16 -16.85
C GLU A 227 -5.15 22.63 -16.41
N LYS A 228 -6.13 22.98 -15.57
CA LYS A 228 -6.39 24.37 -15.14
C LYS A 228 -5.72 24.78 -13.84
N HIS A 229 -5.52 23.85 -12.92
CA HIS A 229 -5.10 24.17 -11.55
C HIS A 229 -3.78 23.52 -11.15
N LEU A 230 -3.46 22.32 -11.64
CA LEU A 230 -2.31 21.56 -11.13
C LEU A 230 -1.11 21.56 -12.07
N LEU A 231 -1.32 21.61 -13.39
CA LEU A 231 -0.27 21.55 -14.41
C LEU A 231 0.17 22.90 -15.02
N PRO A 232 -0.54 24.03 -14.84
CA PRO A 232 0.00 25.33 -15.23
C PRO A 232 1.28 25.68 -14.46
N GLY A 233 2.07 26.60 -15.03
CA GLY A 233 3.39 27.00 -14.51
C GLY A 233 4.55 26.22 -15.15
N ASP A 234 5.77 26.57 -14.78
CA ASP A 234 6.98 26.03 -15.42
C ASP A 234 7.45 24.70 -14.79
N SER A 235 7.12 24.46 -13.53
CA SER A 235 7.52 23.24 -12.81
C SER A 235 6.58 22.06 -13.11
N CYS A 236 7.20 20.92 -13.44
CA CYS A 236 6.50 19.65 -13.61
C CYS A 236 5.96 19.15 -12.25
N LEU A 237 4.88 18.36 -12.30
CA LEU A 237 4.27 17.72 -11.15
C LEU A 237 4.63 16.23 -11.15
N VAL A 238 5.27 15.75 -10.08
CA VAL A 238 5.47 14.32 -9.81
C VAL A 238 4.49 13.86 -8.76
N LEU A 239 3.58 12.96 -9.15
CA LEU A 239 2.57 12.39 -8.28
C LEU A 239 2.93 10.95 -7.94
N GLY A 240 3.31 10.70 -6.70
CA GLY A 240 3.42 9.38 -6.09
C GLY A 240 2.09 8.94 -5.51
N LEU A 241 1.63 7.76 -5.92
CA LEU A 241 0.46 7.10 -5.37
C LEU A 241 0.90 5.83 -4.67
N ASP A 242 0.78 5.84 -3.33
CA ASP A 242 1.06 4.68 -2.50
C ASP A 242 -0.21 3.85 -2.24
N GLU A 243 -0.01 2.56 -2.02
CA GLU A 243 -1.07 1.58 -1.73
C GLU A 243 -2.20 1.58 -2.78
N VAL A 244 -1.81 1.63 -4.06
CA VAL A 244 -2.77 1.64 -5.17
C VAL A 244 -3.63 0.37 -5.17
N ASP A 245 -3.16 -0.73 -4.60
CA ASP A 245 -3.95 -1.95 -4.43
C ASP A 245 -5.23 -1.78 -3.59
N ARG A 246 -5.37 -0.69 -2.81
CA ARG A 246 -6.56 -0.42 -2.01
C ARG A 246 -7.84 -0.19 -2.83
N ILE A 247 -7.72 0.23 -4.10
CA ILE A 247 -8.90 0.38 -4.98
C ILE A 247 -9.36 -0.94 -5.60
N PHE A 248 -8.56 -2.02 -5.54
CA PHE A 248 -8.88 -3.27 -6.24
C PHE A 248 -10.17 -3.97 -5.79
N PRO A 249 -10.60 -3.89 -4.51
CA PRO A 249 -11.92 -4.35 -4.10
C PRO A 249 -13.09 -3.59 -4.76
N TYR A 250 -12.83 -2.46 -5.43
CA TYR A 250 -13.81 -1.60 -6.09
C TYR A 250 -13.53 -1.58 -7.61
N PRO A 251 -13.92 -2.64 -8.35
CA PRO A 251 -13.48 -2.86 -9.74
C PRO A 251 -13.85 -1.72 -10.70
N ASP A 252 -15.02 -1.11 -10.51
CA ASP A 252 -15.47 0.02 -11.33
C ASP A 252 -14.57 1.27 -11.13
N VAL A 253 -14.19 1.56 -9.89
CA VAL A 253 -13.27 2.65 -9.57
C VAL A 253 -11.86 2.31 -10.07
N ALA A 254 -11.38 1.09 -9.81
CA ALA A 254 -10.06 0.63 -10.19
C ALA A 254 -9.84 0.68 -11.71
N GLY A 255 -10.76 0.11 -12.49
CA GLY A 255 -10.66 0.06 -13.94
C GLY A 255 -10.64 1.45 -14.57
N GLU A 256 -11.58 2.31 -14.14
CA GLU A 256 -11.72 3.66 -14.66
C GLU A 256 -10.57 4.58 -14.24
N PHE A 257 -10.12 4.52 -12.98
CA PHE A 257 -9.03 5.36 -12.48
C PHE A 257 -7.68 4.96 -13.07
N LEU A 258 -7.32 3.66 -13.05
CA LEU A 258 -6.06 3.19 -13.63
C LEU A 258 -6.04 3.38 -15.16
N GLY A 259 -7.19 3.20 -15.80
CA GLY A 259 -7.40 3.53 -17.20
C GLY A 259 -7.11 5.00 -17.47
N MET A 260 -7.64 5.90 -16.64
CA MET A 260 -7.39 7.34 -16.73
C MET A 260 -5.90 7.68 -16.60
N LEU A 261 -5.20 7.17 -15.58
CA LEU A 261 -3.75 7.41 -15.38
C LEU A 261 -2.92 6.99 -16.60
N ARG A 262 -3.26 5.84 -17.20
CA ARG A 262 -2.64 5.36 -18.45
C ARG A 262 -2.95 6.29 -19.62
N THR A 263 -4.20 6.72 -19.79
CA THR A 263 -4.56 7.68 -20.84
C THR A 263 -3.76 8.97 -20.72
N ARG A 264 -3.52 9.48 -19.50
CA ARG A 264 -2.69 10.68 -19.28
C ARG A 264 -1.25 10.49 -19.71
N HIS A 265 -0.65 9.33 -19.42
CA HIS A 265 0.69 8.97 -19.89
C HIS A 265 0.75 8.94 -21.43
N GLU A 266 -0.26 8.37 -22.08
CA GLU A 266 -0.32 8.36 -23.56
C GLU A 266 -0.53 9.76 -24.15
N GLU A 267 -1.41 10.57 -23.55
CA GLU A 267 -1.64 11.96 -23.96
C GLU A 267 -0.38 12.81 -23.83
N ALA A 268 0.52 12.51 -22.89
CA ALA A 268 1.78 13.24 -22.73
C ALA A 268 2.71 13.16 -23.95
N LYS A 269 2.56 12.13 -24.79
CA LYS A 269 3.35 11.97 -26.03
C LYS A 269 2.96 12.99 -27.11
N THR A 270 1.74 13.51 -27.07
CA THR A 270 1.20 14.42 -28.10
C THR A 270 0.75 15.76 -27.55
N ARG A 271 0.49 15.87 -26.24
CA ARG A 271 0.01 17.08 -25.57
C ARG A 271 1.05 17.56 -24.54
N PRO A 272 1.78 18.66 -24.82
CA PRO A 272 2.86 19.16 -23.96
C PRO A 272 2.47 19.37 -22.50
N ILE A 273 1.22 19.80 -22.22
CA ILE A 273 0.73 19.99 -20.86
C ILE A 273 0.74 18.68 -20.04
N TRP A 274 0.38 17.55 -20.64
CA TRP A 274 0.42 16.25 -19.97
C TRP A 274 1.84 15.70 -19.86
N GLY A 275 2.73 16.18 -20.74
CA GLY A 275 4.17 16.06 -20.59
C GLY A 275 4.73 16.75 -19.34
N LYS A 276 3.94 17.50 -18.56
CA LYS A 276 4.33 18.05 -17.23
C LYS A 276 3.93 17.17 -16.05
N LEU A 277 3.08 16.16 -16.26
CA LEU A 277 2.73 15.19 -15.22
C LEU A 277 3.72 14.02 -15.25
N ARG A 278 4.21 13.61 -14.08
CA ARG A 278 4.94 12.37 -13.84
C ARG A 278 4.18 11.57 -12.79
N GLN A 279 4.16 10.26 -12.93
CA GLN A 279 3.36 9.37 -12.11
C GLN A 279 4.25 8.26 -11.56
N VAL A 280 4.20 8.01 -10.26
CA VAL A 280 4.82 6.85 -9.61
C VAL A 280 3.72 6.08 -8.91
N LEU A 281 3.44 4.87 -9.38
CA LEU A 281 2.39 4.02 -8.80
C LEU A 281 3.05 2.90 -8.02
N VAL A 282 2.76 2.83 -6.72
CA VAL A 282 3.24 1.76 -5.85
C VAL A 282 2.12 0.76 -5.64
N TYR A 283 2.42 -0.49 -5.98
CA TYR A 283 1.53 -1.62 -5.78
C TYR A 283 2.15 -2.58 -4.80
N THR A 284 1.32 -3.14 -3.94
CA THR A 284 1.63 -4.44 -3.38
C THR A 284 1.43 -5.53 -4.42
N GLU A 285 2.50 -6.20 -4.78
CA GLU A 285 2.43 -7.47 -5.50
C GLU A 285 2.55 -8.60 -4.48
N SER A 286 1.47 -9.33 -4.25
CA SER A 286 1.55 -10.63 -3.59
C SER A 286 2.40 -11.55 -4.46
N LEU A 287 3.58 -11.95 -3.96
CA LEU A 287 4.43 -12.95 -4.61
C LEU A 287 3.66 -14.26 -4.73
N LEU A 288 3.03 -14.45 -5.88
CA LEU A 288 2.57 -15.73 -6.37
C LEU A 288 3.79 -16.39 -7.03
N CYS A 289 4.40 -17.32 -6.32
CA CYS A 289 5.17 -18.42 -6.88
C CYS A 289 4.69 -19.70 -6.19
#